data_AF-A0AAU5ML88-F1
#
_entry.id   AF-A0AAU5ML88-F1
#
_cell.length_a   1.000
_cell.length_b   1.000
_cell.length_c   1.000
_cell.angle_alpha   90.00
_cell.angle_beta   90.00
_cell.angle_gamma   90.00
#
_symmetry.space_group_name_H-M   'P 1'
#
loop_
_entity.id
_entity.type
_entity.pdbx_description
1 polymer ?
#
loop_
_entity_poly.entity_id
_entity_poly.type
_entity_poly.pdbx_seq_one_letter_code
_entity_poly.pdbx_strand_id
1 'polypeptide(L)'
;MLLGWCAFALTAAHVVPTVVLAFLQGALSFAVGSTLIAYALYAGADSPVLTGGLATASLNVGAAAGPVLGGLAIGAAGFREPLWVSAALVGTALCVAAGSVRLGDREGPG
;
A
#
# COMPACT_ATOMS: atom_id res chain seq x y z
N MET A 1 -3.27 -8.54 -0.62
CA MET A 1 -2.40 -7.66 0.18
C MET A 1 -2.60 -7.89 1.67
N LEU A 2 -3.69 -7.42 2.29
CA LEU A 2 -3.87 -7.43 3.75
C LEU A 2 -3.66 -8.82 4.38
N LEU A 3 -4.42 -9.82 3.92
CA LEU A 3 -4.30 -11.20 4.41
C LEU A 3 -2.89 -11.77 4.21
N GLY A 4 -2.19 -11.36 3.15
CA GLY A 4 -0.83 -11.80 2.88
C GLY A 4 0.18 -11.23 3.87
N TRP A 5 0.04 -9.95 4.27
CA TRP A 5 0.86 -9.36 5.33
C TRP A 5 0.58 -10.02 6.70
N CYS A 6 -0.68 -10.30 7.04
CA CYS A 6 -1.01 -11.02 8.26
C CYS A 6 -0.44 -12.45 8.25
N ALA A 7 -0.60 -13.18 7.14
CA ALA A 7 -0.03 -14.51 6.99
C ALA A 7 1.49 -14.49 7.09
N PHE A 8 2.14 -13.46 6.54
CA PHE A 8 3.58 -13.27 6.65
C PHE A 8 3.99 -13.04 8.11
N ALA A 9 3.33 -12.12 8.81
CA ALA A 9 3.62 -11.86 10.22
C ALA A 9 3.51 -13.12 11.09
N LEU A 10 2.47 -13.93 10.87
CA LEU A 10 2.24 -15.16 11.62
C LEU A 10 3.23 -16.29 11.27
N THR A 11 3.77 -16.31 10.06
CA THR A 11 4.66 -17.37 9.57
C THR A 11 6.13 -16.96 9.51
N ALA A 12 6.47 -15.75 9.95
CA ALA A 12 7.82 -15.15 9.90
C ALA A 12 8.89 -15.92 10.70
N ALA A 13 8.50 -16.93 11.49
CA ALA A 13 9.43 -17.86 12.15
C ALA A 13 9.99 -18.94 11.21
N HIS A 14 9.37 -19.15 10.04
CA HIS A 14 9.74 -20.20 9.10
C HIS A 14 10.34 -19.60 7.82
N VAL A 15 11.48 -20.12 7.39
CA VAL A 15 12.25 -19.59 6.25
C VAL A 15 11.48 -19.69 4.94
N VAL A 16 10.93 -20.86 4.63
CA VAL A 16 10.23 -21.12 3.36
C VAL A 16 9.04 -20.18 3.13
N PRO A 17 8.04 -20.08 4.04
CA PRO A 17 6.92 -19.17 3.82
C PRO A 17 7.36 -17.70 3.84
N THR A 18 8.40 -17.34 4.61
CA THR A 18 8.97 -15.98 4.59
C THR A 18 9.47 -15.59 3.21
N VAL A 19 10.26 -16.44 2.56
CA VAL A 19 10.78 -16.17 1.21
C VAL A 19 9.64 -16.07 0.19
N VAL A 20 8.71 -17.01 0.22
CA VAL A 20 7.56 -17.04 -0.69
C VAL A 20 6.68 -15.80 -0.52
N LEU A 21 6.34 -15.45 0.73
CA LEU A 21 5.46 -14.32 1.03
C LEU A 21 6.16 -12.98 0.79
N ALA A 22 7.47 -12.87 0.98
CA ALA A 22 8.24 -11.68 0.60
C ALA A 22 8.14 -11.42 -0.91
N PHE A 23 8.38 -12.45 -1.73
CA PHE A 23 8.22 -12.34 -3.19
C PHE A 23 6.78 -12.03 -3.59
N LEU A 24 5.81 -12.73 -3.02
CA LEU A 24 4.41 -12.54 -3.35
C LEU A 24 3.90 -11.15 -2.95
N GLN A 25 4.26 -10.66 -1.76
CA GLN A 25 3.93 -9.30 -1.34
C GLN A 25 4.64 -8.27 -2.20
N GLY A 26 5.91 -8.46 -2.54
CA GLY A 26 6.63 -7.56 -3.45
C GLY A 26 5.95 -7.47 -4.83
N ALA A 27 5.70 -8.63 -5.46
CA ALA A 27 5.08 -8.70 -6.78
C ALA A 27 3.68 -8.08 -6.81
N LEU A 28 2.84 -8.44 -5.84
CA LEU A 28 1.49 -7.89 -5.75
C LEU A 28 1.51 -6.39 -5.42
N SER A 29 2.44 -5.91 -4.58
CA SER A 29 2.55 -4.47 -4.24
C SER A 29 2.97 -3.66 -5.46
N PHE A 30 3.92 -4.19 -6.24
CA PHE A 30 4.34 -3.60 -7.51
C PHE A 30 3.19 -3.56 -8.52
N ALA A 31 2.44 -4.66 -8.67
CA ALA A 31 1.30 -4.73 -9.56
C ALA A 31 0.20 -3.73 -9.18
N VAL A 32 -0.15 -3.65 -7.89
CA VAL A 32 -1.13 -2.67 -7.39
C VAL A 32 -0.64 -1.24 -7.58
N GLY A 33 0.61 -0.95 -7.20
CA GLY A 33 1.19 0.40 -7.31
C GLY A 33 1.24 0.90 -8.75
N SER A 34 1.74 0.08 -9.68
CA SER A 34 1.78 0.42 -11.11
C SER A 34 0.38 0.62 -11.70
N THR A 35 -0.59 -0.22 -11.33
CA THR A 35 -1.98 -0.08 -11.75
C THR A 35 -2.60 1.23 -11.23
N LEU A 36 -2.36 1.59 -9.97
CA LEU A 36 -2.86 2.84 -9.39
C LEU A 36 -2.25 4.09 -10.04
N ILE A 37 -0.95 4.06 -10.34
CA ILE A 37 -0.29 5.16 -11.07
C ILE A 37 -0.90 5.31 -12.47
N ALA A 38 -1.04 4.21 -13.21
CA ALA A 38 -1.65 4.22 -14.53
C ALA A 38 -3.12 4.72 -14.48
N TYR A 39 -3.88 4.25 -13.50
CA TYR A 39 -5.25 4.70 -13.28
C TYR A 39 -5.34 6.19 -12.97
N ALA A 40 -4.48 6.71 -12.09
CA ALA A 40 -4.45 8.13 -11.75
C ALA A 40 -4.15 8.99 -12.99
N LEU A 41 -3.14 8.61 -13.78
CA LEU A 41 -2.78 9.29 -15.02
C LEU A 41 -3.93 9.29 -16.03
N TYR A 42 -4.66 8.18 -16.15
CA TYR A 42 -5.83 8.09 -17.01
C TYR A 42 -6.99 8.96 -16.52
N ALA A 43 -7.27 8.93 -15.21
CA ALA A 43 -8.36 9.69 -14.60
C ALA A 43 -8.15 11.21 -14.67
N GLY A 44 -6.89 11.68 -14.67
CA GLY A 44 -6.52 13.09 -14.73
C GLY A 44 -5.96 13.53 -16.09
N ALA A 45 -6.43 12.93 -17.19
CA ALA A 45 -5.89 13.16 -18.54
C ALA A 45 -5.98 14.63 -19.00
N ASP A 46 -6.93 15.41 -18.48
CA ASP A 46 -7.08 16.84 -18.78
C ASP A 46 -5.94 17.70 -18.19
N SER A 47 -5.20 17.20 -17.19
CA SER A 47 -4.03 17.87 -16.64
C SER A 47 -2.87 16.90 -16.35
N PRO A 48 -2.18 16.40 -17.39
CA PRO A 48 -1.16 15.37 -17.23
C PRO A 48 0.01 15.76 -16.33
N VAL A 49 0.40 17.05 -16.35
CA VAL A 49 1.52 17.58 -15.54
C VAL A 49 1.19 17.53 -14.05
N LEU A 50 0.00 18.01 -13.65
CA LEU A 50 -0.42 17.99 -12.24
C LEU A 50 -0.59 16.57 -11.75
N THR A 51 -1.27 15.72 -12.53
CA THR A 51 -1.53 14.33 -12.19
C THR A 51 -0.24 13.51 -12.06
N GLY A 52 0.70 13.67 -13.00
CA GLY A 52 2.02 13.01 -12.92
C GLY A 52 2.86 13.49 -11.74
N GLY A 53 2.83 14.79 -11.45
CA GLY A 53 3.49 15.37 -10.27
C GLY A 53 2.95 14.82 -8.96
N LEU A 54 1.62 14.76 -8.81
CA LEU A 54 0.97 14.19 -7.62
C LEU A 54 1.23 12.68 -7.46
N ALA A 55 1.18 11.92 -8.55
CA ALA A 55 1.49 10.49 -8.52
C ALA A 55 2.93 10.27 -8.01
N THR A 56 3.89 11.04 -8.54
CA THR A 56 5.30 10.97 -8.11
C THR A 56 5.47 11.40 -6.66
N ALA A 57 4.82 12.49 -6.24
CA ALA A 57 4.88 12.96 -4.86
C ALA A 57 4.32 11.90 -3.90
N SER A 58 3.17 11.31 -4.20
CA SER A 58 2.57 10.26 -3.38
C SER A 58 3.46 9.02 -3.26
N LEU A 59 4.12 8.61 -4.35
CA LEU A 59 5.08 7.50 -4.35
C LEU A 59 6.28 7.79 -3.44
N ASN A 60 6.85 8.99 -3.53
CA ASN A 60 7.98 9.40 -2.70
C ASN A 60 7.58 9.49 -1.21
N VAL A 61 6.39 10.02 -0.91
CA VAL A 61 5.86 10.06 0.47
C VAL A 61 5.73 8.63 1.02
N GLY A 62 5.17 7.69 0.26
CA GLY A 62 5.09 6.29 0.66
C GLY A 62 6.48 5.66 0.87
N ALA A 63 7.42 5.91 -0.05
CA ALA A 63 8.79 5.40 0.03
C ALA A 63 9.57 5.94 1.22
N ALA A 64 9.26 7.16 1.70
CA ALA A 64 9.86 7.72 2.91
C ALA A 64 9.14 7.25 4.19
N ALA A 65 7.81 7.29 4.20
CA ALA A 65 7.01 6.94 5.38
C ALA A 65 7.12 5.46 5.75
N GLY A 66 7.15 4.56 4.76
CA GLY A 66 7.23 3.11 4.99
C GLY A 66 8.44 2.70 5.85
N PRO A 67 9.69 3.01 5.44
CA PRO A 67 10.89 2.73 6.22
C PRO A 67 10.92 3.43 7.58
N VAL A 68 10.41 4.65 7.70
CA VAL A 68 10.34 5.36 8.98
C VAL A 68 9.43 4.61 9.95
N LEU A 69 8.20 4.29 9.54
CA LEU A 69 7.24 3.56 10.38
C LEU A 69 7.74 2.14 10.69
N GLY A 70 8.32 1.45 9.71
CA GLY A 70 8.93 0.14 9.90
C GLY A 70 10.11 0.19 10.88
N GLY A 71 11.00 1.17 10.76
CA GLY A 71 12.14 1.37 11.65
C GLY A 71 11.71 1.64 13.09
N LEU A 72 10.68 2.47 13.29
CA LEU A 72 10.10 2.71 14.60
C LEU A 72 9.53 1.42 15.22
N ALA A 73 8.86 0.59 14.42
CA ALA A 73 8.33 -0.69 14.88
C ALA A 73 9.44 -1.69 15.25
N ILE A 74 10.52 -1.74 14.46
CA ILE A 74 11.72 -2.53 14.79
C ILE A 74 12.29 -2.09 16.14
N GLY A 75 12.46 -0.78 16.33
CA GLY A 75 12.99 -0.21 17.58
C GLY A 75 12.11 -0.49 18.79
N ALA A 76 10.79 -0.58 18.61
CA ALA A 76 9.84 -0.79 19.70
C ALA A 76 9.65 -2.27 20.09
N ALA A 77 9.56 -3.17 19.11
CA ALA A 77 9.15 -4.55 19.37
C ALA A 77 9.80 -5.62 18.45
N GLY A 78 10.78 -5.24 17.62
CA GLY A 78 11.68 -6.17 16.93
C GLY A 78 11.42 -6.38 15.43
N PHE A 79 12.24 -7.22 14.80
CA PHE A 79 12.35 -7.31 13.33
C PHE A 79 11.12 -7.84 12.58
N ARG A 80 10.12 -8.39 13.28
CA ARG A 80 8.88 -8.90 12.66
C ARG A 80 7.78 -7.86 12.59
N GLU A 81 7.86 -6.82 13.43
CA GLU A 81 6.81 -5.81 13.57
C GLU A 81 6.54 -4.95 12.33
N PRO A 82 7.52 -4.71 11.42
CA PRO A 82 7.21 -4.09 10.12
C PRO A 82 6.13 -4.82 9.31
N LEU A 83 5.94 -6.12 9.51
CA LEU A 83 4.89 -6.89 8.83
C LEU A 83 3.49 -6.47 9.30
N TRP A 84 3.33 -6.19 10.60
CA TRP A 84 2.08 -5.67 11.16
C TRP A 84 1.84 -4.21 10.78
N VAL A 85 2.89 -3.38 10.73
CA VAL A 85 2.80 -2.01 10.19
C VAL A 85 2.32 -2.04 8.74
N SER A 86 2.85 -2.95 7.93
CA SER A 86 2.43 -3.11 6.53
C SER A 86 0.97 -3.56 6.42
N ALA A 87 0.54 -4.49 7.28
CA ALA A 87 -0.87 -4.89 7.36
C ALA A 87 -1.78 -3.71 7.73
N ALA A 88 -1.41 -2.91 8.73
CA ALA A 88 -2.16 -1.73 9.14
C ALA A 88 -2.24 -0.68 8.02
N LEU A 89 -1.13 -0.39 7.35
CA LEU A 89 -1.10 0.57 6.24
C LEU A 89 -2.00 0.12 5.09
N VAL A 90 -1.95 -1.16 4.70
CA VAL A 90 -2.84 -1.73 3.69
C VAL A 90 -4.30 -1.68 4.14
N GLY A 91 -4.58 -2.00 5.41
CA GLY A 91 -5.93 -1.89 5.98
C GLY A 91 -6.48 -0.47 5.86
N THR A 92 -5.68 0.53 6.25
CA THR A 92 -6.03 1.95 6.10
C THR A 92 -6.27 2.34 4.64
N ALA A 93 -5.41 1.90 3.72
CA ALA A 93 -5.59 2.16 2.29
C ALA A 93 -6.91 1.59 1.75
N LEU A 94 -7.29 0.37 2.17
CA LEU A 94 -8.57 -0.24 1.80
C LEU A 94 -9.76 0.54 2.38
N CYS A 95 -9.68 1.02 3.62
CA CYS A 95 -10.70 1.87 4.22
C CYS A 95 -10.88 3.19 3.45
N VAL A 96 -9.77 3.83 3.06
CA VAL A 96 -9.80 5.05 2.24
C VAL A 96 -10.44 4.78 0.88
N ALA A 97 -10.05 3.70 0.20
CA ALA A 97 -10.61 3.31 -1.09
C ALA A 97 -12.12 2.98 -1.01
N ALA A 98 -12.54 2.27 0.04
CA ALA A 98 -13.95 2.00 0.26
C ALA A 98 -14.75 3.27 0.55
N GLY A 99 -14.16 4.22 1.28
CA GLY A 99 -14.75 5.53 1.54
C GLY A 99 -14.89 6.37 0.27
N SER A 100 -13.87 6.40 -0.60
CA SER A 100 -13.91 7.19 -1.84
C SER A 100 -14.94 6.66 -2.84
N VAL A 101 -15.07 5.33 -2.98
CA VAL A 101 -16.13 4.74 -3.82
C VAL A 101 -17.52 5.14 -3.32
N ARG A 102 -17.74 5.08 -2.00
CA ARG A 102 -19.02 5.48 -1.40
C ARG A 102 -19.35 6.96 -1.57
N LEU A 103 -18.35 7.85 -1.60
CA LEU A 103 -18.60 9.26 -1.90
C LEU A 103 -19.03 9.44 -3.35
N GLY A 104 -18.33 8.80 -4.30
CA GLY A 104 -18.70 8.85 -5.72
C GLY A 104 -20.11 8.34 -5.98
N ASP A 105 -20.54 7.27 -5.31
CA ASP A 105 -21.91 6.75 -5.42
C ASP A 105 -22.98 7.72 -4.87
N ARG A 106 -22.62 8.62 -3.95
CA ARG A 106 -23.55 9.62 -3.39
C ARG A 106 -23.70 10.86 -4.26
N GLU A 107 -22.79 11.07 -5.21
CA GLU A 107 -22.73 12.27 -6.04
C GLU A 107 -23.38 12.09 -7.44
N GLY A 108 -24.07 10.98 -7.73
CA GLY A 108 -24.77 10.80 -9.01
C GLY A 108 -26.17 10.16 -8.94
N PRO A 109 -27.04 10.35 -9.95
CA PRO A 109 -27.41 11.58 -10.66
C PRO A 109 -28.70 12.20 -10.05
N GLY A 110 -28.72 13.51 -9.84
CA GLY A 110 -29.91 14.33 -9.57
C GLY A 110 -30.32 15.11 -10.81
#